data_AF-A0A672F8D6-F1
#
_entry.id   AF-A0A672F8D6-F1
#
_cell.length_a   1.000
_cell.length_b   1.000
_cell.length_c   1.000
_cell.angle_alpha   90.00
_cell.angle_beta   90.00
_cell.angle_gamma   90.00
#
_symmetry.space_group_name_H-M   'P 1'
#
loop_
_entity.id
_entity.type
_entity.pdbx_description
1 polymer ?
#
loop_
_entity_poly.entity_id
_entity_poly.type
_entity_poly.pdbx_seq_one_letter_code
_entity_poly.pdbx_strand_id
1 'polypeptide(L)'
;MTSYALANEGKLNREILYKFVSPELSHWPVPKRYKYTLEATAYALLALVKTEAFEDARPVVRWFSQQQFVGGGYGSTQSTVMVYQAVSEYWINAKEPEYDLNVDILMPGRAKPDKFKFNRENHYQTRTSKINDINQDVLVTATGSGEATVKMVSLYYALPKEKESDCQRFNMSVELIPEKMDDDEKVFRLRIELFKERDATMSILDIGLLTGFTVDKDDLDRLSKGRARTIAKYEMNTLLSERGSLIIYLDKVSHTRPEEISFRIRQTLKVGVLQPTTVSVYEYYDETQCVKFYHPERKAGQLLRLCRNDECTCAEENCSMQKTDKISNDERTAKICEATLTSKIEFAYKVQLEEIAADLSTDSYTMRILDVIKEGNTDIGPMGKLRMFLSYQHCRQALGLQQGKTYLIMGSSKDIHRDDQGQTFQYVLGERTWVEYWPTRLEKTTSRTETIQIHKLKQKSN
;
A
#
# COMPACT_ATOMS: atom_id res chain seq x y z
N MET A 1 -2.99 -29.07 -23.63
CA MET A 1 -2.47 -28.64 -24.95
C MET A 1 -2.51 -29.76 -25.99
N THR A 2 -1.77 -30.86 -25.83
CA THR A 2 -1.76 -31.97 -26.83
C THR A 2 -3.14 -32.54 -27.13
N SER A 3 -4.00 -32.70 -26.12
CA SER A 3 -5.38 -33.17 -26.32
C SER A 3 -6.19 -32.24 -27.24
N TYR A 4 -6.01 -30.92 -27.15
CA TYR A 4 -6.68 -29.97 -28.04
C TYR A 4 -6.14 -30.07 -29.48
N ALA A 5 -4.83 -30.18 -29.65
CA ALA A 5 -4.23 -30.40 -30.96
C ALA A 5 -4.75 -31.69 -31.62
N LEU A 6 -4.87 -32.77 -30.85
CA LEU A 6 -5.44 -34.03 -31.33
C LEU A 6 -6.95 -33.91 -31.61
N ALA A 7 -7.69 -33.14 -30.81
CA ALA A 7 -9.12 -32.89 -31.06
C ALA A 7 -9.36 -32.17 -32.39
N ASN A 8 -8.48 -31.23 -32.77
CA ASN A 8 -8.56 -30.57 -34.08
C ASN A 8 -8.39 -31.54 -35.26
N GLU A 9 -7.64 -32.62 -35.06
CA GLU A 9 -7.44 -33.70 -36.03
C GLU A 9 -8.46 -34.85 -35.88
N GLY A 10 -9.48 -34.70 -35.03
CA GLY A 10 -10.48 -35.74 -34.76
C GLY A 10 -9.93 -36.97 -34.01
N LYS A 11 -8.76 -36.86 -33.38
CA LYS A 11 -8.02 -37.95 -32.71
C LYS A 11 -7.97 -37.78 -31.20
N LEU A 12 -8.93 -37.11 -30.59
CA LEU A 12 -8.96 -36.91 -29.14
C LEU A 12 -9.13 -38.25 -28.42
N ASN A 13 -8.14 -38.61 -27.58
CA ASN A 13 -8.31 -39.68 -26.61
C ASN A 13 -8.87 -39.11 -25.30
N ARG A 14 -10.16 -39.39 -25.04
CA ARG A 14 -10.85 -38.91 -23.83
C ARG A 14 -10.26 -39.52 -22.56
N GLU A 15 -9.95 -40.81 -22.53
CA GLU A 15 -9.39 -41.47 -21.34
C GLU A 15 -8.10 -40.79 -20.86
N ILE A 16 -7.22 -40.43 -21.80
CA ILE A 16 -5.97 -39.71 -21.49
C ILE A 16 -6.27 -38.31 -20.94
N LEU A 17 -7.26 -37.61 -21.50
CA LEU A 17 -7.67 -36.30 -21.01
C LEU A 17 -8.21 -36.40 -19.58
N TYR A 18 -9.15 -37.31 -19.30
CA TYR A 18 -9.76 -37.46 -17.98
C TYR A 18 -8.83 -38.08 -16.93
N LYS A 19 -7.71 -38.70 -17.32
CA LYS A 19 -6.71 -39.21 -16.36
C LYS A 19 -6.16 -38.13 -15.42
N PHE A 20 -6.16 -36.87 -15.85
CA PHE A 20 -5.55 -35.76 -15.13
C PHE A 20 -6.58 -34.73 -14.63
N VAL A 21 -7.87 -35.02 -14.72
CA VAL A 21 -8.94 -34.12 -14.29
C VAL A 21 -9.07 -34.10 -12.76
N SER A 22 -9.59 -33.01 -12.21
CA SER A 22 -9.94 -32.92 -10.79
C SER A 22 -11.07 -33.90 -10.42
N PRO A 23 -11.20 -34.30 -9.14
CA PRO A 23 -12.28 -35.19 -8.69
C PRO A 23 -13.69 -34.68 -9.03
N GLU A 24 -13.88 -33.37 -9.08
CA GLU A 24 -15.16 -32.72 -9.41
C GLU A 24 -15.40 -32.58 -10.93
N LEU A 25 -14.50 -33.14 -11.76
CA LEU A 25 -14.55 -33.05 -13.22
C LEU A 25 -14.57 -31.61 -13.77
N SER A 26 -14.00 -30.67 -13.02
CA SER A 26 -14.16 -29.23 -13.29
C SER A 26 -12.90 -28.55 -13.82
N HIS A 27 -11.71 -29.09 -13.56
CA HIS A 27 -10.46 -28.47 -13.99
C HIS A 27 -9.30 -29.48 -14.06
N TRP A 28 -8.17 -29.07 -14.63
CA TRP A 28 -6.96 -29.88 -14.77
C TRP A 28 -5.81 -29.29 -13.94
N PRO A 29 -5.64 -29.75 -12.69
CA PRO A 29 -4.67 -29.16 -11.76
C PRO A 29 -3.22 -29.41 -12.20
N VAL A 30 -2.41 -28.35 -12.18
CA VAL A 30 -0.96 -28.41 -12.39
C VAL A 30 -0.25 -28.19 -11.04
N PRO A 31 0.67 -29.09 -10.63
CA PRO A 31 1.37 -28.95 -9.35
C PRO A 31 2.07 -27.59 -9.22
N LYS A 32 1.93 -26.99 -8.03
CA LYS A 32 2.63 -25.78 -7.57
C LYS A 32 2.29 -24.46 -8.28
N ARG A 33 1.50 -24.42 -9.36
CA ARG A 33 1.22 -23.17 -10.10
C ARG A 33 -0.23 -23.04 -10.57
N TYR A 34 -1.01 -22.23 -9.86
CA TYR A 34 -2.42 -21.94 -10.16
C TYR A 34 -2.64 -21.36 -11.57
N LYS A 35 -1.77 -20.46 -12.05
CA LYS A 35 -1.87 -19.87 -13.40
C LYS A 35 -1.77 -20.89 -14.52
N TYR A 36 -0.96 -21.94 -14.32
CA TYR A 36 -0.83 -23.04 -15.28
C TYR A 36 -2.02 -23.99 -15.23
N THR A 37 -2.68 -24.15 -14.07
CA THR A 37 -3.96 -24.85 -13.98
C THR A 37 -5.02 -24.16 -14.85
N LEU A 38 -5.08 -22.82 -14.85
CA LEU A 38 -6.01 -22.06 -15.70
C LEU A 38 -5.77 -22.33 -17.19
N GLU A 39 -4.51 -22.24 -17.62
CA GLU A 39 -4.12 -22.49 -19.01
C GLU A 39 -4.38 -23.95 -19.44
N ALA A 40 -3.97 -24.92 -18.63
CA ALA A 40 -4.20 -26.34 -18.90
C ALA A 40 -5.69 -26.66 -19.02
N THR A 41 -6.50 -26.11 -18.11
CA THR A 41 -7.95 -26.26 -18.11
C THR A 41 -8.58 -25.58 -19.33
N ALA A 42 -8.03 -24.46 -19.81
CA ALA A 42 -8.57 -23.75 -20.97
C ALA A 42 -8.37 -24.59 -22.25
N TYR A 43 -7.20 -25.20 -22.41
CA TYR A 43 -6.97 -26.17 -23.48
C TYR A 43 -7.88 -27.40 -23.38
N ALA A 44 -8.17 -27.89 -22.17
CA ALA A 44 -9.08 -29.01 -21.98
C ALA A 44 -10.52 -28.63 -22.38
N LEU A 45 -10.99 -27.44 -21.99
CA LEU A 45 -12.30 -26.91 -22.40
C LEU A 45 -12.39 -26.79 -23.93
N LEU A 46 -11.37 -26.22 -24.58
CA LEU A 46 -11.31 -26.14 -26.04
C LEU A 46 -11.38 -27.52 -26.71
N ALA A 47 -10.71 -28.53 -26.14
CA ALA A 47 -10.78 -29.90 -26.66
C ALA A 47 -12.19 -30.49 -26.52
N LEU A 48 -12.85 -30.29 -25.38
CA LEU A 48 -14.22 -30.77 -25.15
C LEU A 48 -15.23 -30.11 -26.10
N VAL A 49 -15.16 -28.77 -26.22
CA VAL A 49 -16.00 -27.99 -27.14
C VAL A 49 -15.78 -28.44 -28.59
N LYS A 50 -14.53 -28.68 -29.00
CA LYS A 50 -14.21 -29.14 -30.35
C LYS A 50 -14.81 -30.51 -30.69
N THR A 51 -14.99 -31.37 -29.69
CA THR A 51 -15.66 -32.67 -29.82
C THR A 51 -17.14 -32.66 -29.44
N GLU A 52 -17.75 -31.47 -29.32
CA GLU A 52 -19.16 -31.27 -28.98
C GLU A 52 -19.59 -31.89 -27.63
N ALA A 53 -18.65 -32.09 -26.71
CA ALA A 53 -18.89 -32.64 -25.38
C ALA A 53 -19.36 -31.56 -24.39
N PHE A 54 -20.49 -30.91 -24.68
CA PHE A 54 -20.96 -29.73 -23.94
C PHE A 54 -21.35 -30.00 -22.48
N GLU A 55 -21.91 -31.19 -22.19
CA GLU A 55 -22.25 -31.58 -20.82
C GLU A 55 -21.01 -31.67 -19.92
N ASP A 56 -19.90 -32.17 -20.48
CA ASP A 56 -18.62 -32.26 -19.77
C ASP A 56 -17.91 -30.90 -19.70
N ALA A 57 -18.15 -30.02 -20.67
CA ALA A 57 -17.58 -28.68 -20.70
C ALA A 57 -18.24 -27.73 -19.69
N ARG A 58 -19.53 -27.94 -19.36
CA ARG A 58 -20.30 -27.05 -18.49
C ARG A 58 -19.70 -26.88 -17.08
N PRO A 59 -19.30 -27.93 -16.35
CA PRO A 59 -18.60 -27.79 -15.06
C PRO A 59 -17.31 -26.97 -15.16
N VAL A 60 -16.60 -27.08 -16.29
CA VAL A 60 -15.34 -26.37 -16.54
C VAL A 60 -15.55 -24.88 -16.73
N VAL A 61 -16.57 -24.51 -17.50
CA VAL A 61 -16.97 -23.09 -17.69
C VAL A 61 -17.39 -22.48 -16.37
N ARG A 62 -18.19 -23.21 -15.58
CA ARG A 62 -18.61 -22.77 -14.23
C ARG A 62 -17.41 -22.53 -13.32
N TRP A 63 -16.42 -23.41 -13.36
CA TRP A 63 -15.19 -23.25 -12.59
C TRP A 63 -14.42 -21.99 -13.00
N PHE A 64 -14.33 -21.68 -14.29
CA PHE A 64 -13.67 -20.44 -14.76
C PHE A 64 -14.35 -19.16 -14.29
N SER A 65 -15.68 -19.14 -14.17
CA SER A 65 -16.40 -17.99 -13.60
C SER A 65 -15.98 -17.69 -12.16
N GLN A 66 -15.59 -18.71 -11.40
CA GLN A 66 -15.12 -18.58 -10.02
C GLN A 66 -13.64 -18.16 -9.93
N GLN A 67 -12.86 -18.37 -11.00
CA GLN A 67 -11.42 -18.09 -11.02
C GLN A 67 -11.04 -16.69 -11.51
N GLN A 68 -12.00 -15.92 -12.03
CA GLN A 68 -11.72 -14.61 -12.59
C GLN A 68 -11.20 -13.66 -11.48
N PHE A 69 -10.22 -12.81 -11.76
CA PHE A 69 -9.71 -11.76 -10.86
C PHE A 69 -10.51 -10.46 -11.01
N VAL A 70 -10.33 -9.53 -10.06
CA VAL A 70 -10.92 -8.19 -10.15
C VAL A 70 -10.39 -7.50 -11.41
N GLY A 71 -11.27 -6.87 -12.19
CA GLY A 71 -10.94 -6.32 -13.50
C GLY A 71 -11.06 -7.31 -14.67
N GLY A 72 -11.52 -8.54 -14.40
CA GLY A 72 -11.89 -9.52 -15.43
C GLY A 72 -10.74 -10.41 -15.91
N GLY A 73 -9.50 -10.12 -15.55
CA GLY A 73 -8.33 -10.93 -15.91
C GLY A 73 -8.24 -12.26 -15.16
N TYR A 74 -7.32 -13.12 -15.59
CA TYR A 74 -7.02 -14.42 -14.99
C TYR A 74 -5.59 -14.49 -14.42
N GLY A 75 -5.06 -13.35 -13.99
CA GLY A 75 -3.75 -13.22 -13.35
C GLY A 75 -2.54 -13.32 -14.27
N SER A 76 -2.68 -13.66 -15.55
CA SER A 76 -1.62 -13.45 -16.55
C SER A 76 -2.22 -13.25 -17.92
N THR A 77 -1.50 -12.64 -18.86
CA THR A 77 -2.00 -12.44 -20.23
C THR A 77 -2.26 -13.78 -20.93
N GLN A 78 -1.37 -14.77 -20.79
CA GLN A 78 -1.57 -16.09 -21.41
C GLN A 78 -2.80 -16.80 -20.85
N SER A 79 -2.93 -16.89 -19.52
CA SER A 79 -4.12 -17.48 -18.89
C SER A 79 -5.39 -16.72 -19.30
N THR A 80 -5.34 -15.39 -19.35
CA THR A 80 -6.49 -14.55 -19.69
C THR A 80 -6.94 -14.78 -21.12
N VAL A 81 -6.03 -14.73 -22.09
CA VAL A 81 -6.35 -14.95 -23.51
C VAL A 81 -6.91 -16.35 -23.73
N MET A 82 -6.26 -17.38 -23.17
CA MET A 82 -6.68 -18.77 -23.35
C MET A 82 -8.04 -19.05 -22.72
N VAL A 83 -8.29 -18.55 -21.51
CA VAL A 83 -9.59 -18.75 -20.84
C VAL A 83 -10.70 -18.02 -21.58
N TYR A 84 -10.48 -16.77 -22.00
CA TYR A 84 -11.48 -16.05 -22.80
C TYR A 84 -11.78 -16.76 -24.11
N GLN A 85 -10.75 -17.21 -24.84
CA GLN A 85 -10.96 -17.98 -26.07
C GLN A 85 -11.80 -19.25 -25.80
N ALA A 86 -11.44 -20.02 -24.77
CA ALA A 86 -12.13 -21.28 -24.45
C ALA A 86 -13.60 -21.08 -24.04
N VAL A 87 -13.86 -20.09 -23.19
CA VAL A 87 -15.22 -19.77 -22.72
C VAL A 87 -16.05 -19.16 -23.85
N SER A 88 -15.47 -18.32 -24.71
CA SER A 88 -16.17 -17.77 -25.89
C SER A 88 -16.56 -18.88 -26.87
N GLU A 89 -15.65 -19.80 -27.19
CA GLU A 89 -15.95 -20.95 -28.07
C GLU A 89 -17.07 -21.83 -27.50
N TYR A 90 -17.09 -22.03 -26.17
CA TYR A 90 -18.22 -22.72 -25.53
C TYR A 90 -19.54 -21.97 -25.75
N TRP A 91 -19.61 -20.67 -25.46
CA TRP A 91 -20.86 -19.91 -25.57
C TRP A 91 -21.34 -19.70 -27.01
N ILE A 92 -20.45 -19.74 -28.00
CA ILE A 92 -20.81 -19.70 -29.42
C ILE A 92 -21.54 -20.98 -29.85
N ASN A 93 -21.12 -22.13 -29.33
CA ASN A 93 -21.56 -23.44 -29.81
C ASN A 93 -22.60 -24.12 -28.89
N ALA A 94 -22.58 -23.84 -27.59
CA ALA A 94 -23.51 -24.41 -26.61
C ALA A 94 -24.86 -23.70 -26.64
N LYS A 95 -25.94 -24.45 -26.39
CA LYS A 95 -27.28 -23.86 -26.25
C LYS A 95 -27.41 -23.14 -24.89
N GLU A 96 -27.78 -21.87 -24.92
CA GLU A 96 -28.06 -21.11 -23.70
C GLU A 96 -29.34 -21.62 -23.00
N PRO A 97 -29.28 -21.89 -21.68
CA PRO A 97 -30.49 -22.19 -20.91
C PRO A 97 -31.36 -20.94 -20.72
N GLU A 98 -32.62 -21.15 -20.34
CA GLU A 98 -33.51 -20.05 -19.97
C GLU A 98 -32.98 -19.29 -18.74
N TYR A 99 -33.08 -17.97 -18.77
CA TYR A 99 -32.48 -17.08 -17.78
C TYR A 99 -33.51 -16.05 -17.30
N ASP A 100 -34.00 -16.20 -16.07
CA ASP A 100 -34.83 -15.27 -15.31
C ASP A 100 -34.44 -15.34 -13.83
N LEU A 101 -33.46 -14.52 -13.44
CA LEU A 101 -32.85 -14.54 -12.12
C LEU A 101 -33.02 -13.20 -11.43
N ASN A 102 -33.58 -13.22 -10.22
CA ASN A 102 -33.67 -12.05 -9.34
C ASN A 102 -32.65 -12.19 -8.21
N VAL A 103 -31.80 -11.18 -8.05
CA VAL A 103 -30.75 -11.12 -7.04
C VAL A 103 -30.95 -9.86 -6.20
N ASP A 104 -31.20 -10.05 -4.91
CA ASP A 104 -31.33 -8.98 -3.92
C ASP A 104 -30.07 -8.97 -3.04
N ILE A 105 -29.38 -7.82 -2.99
CA ILE A 105 -28.15 -7.62 -2.19
C ILE A 105 -28.44 -6.62 -1.08
N LEU A 106 -28.47 -7.07 0.16
CA LEU A 106 -28.61 -6.21 1.33
C LEU A 106 -27.23 -5.86 1.89
N MET A 107 -26.84 -4.60 1.69
CA MET A 107 -25.60 -4.04 2.20
C MET A 107 -25.78 -3.53 3.64
N PRO A 108 -24.75 -3.61 4.48
CA PRO A 108 -24.77 -3.13 5.86
C PRO A 108 -25.04 -1.61 5.89
N GLY A 109 -25.85 -1.17 6.85
CA GLY A 109 -26.27 0.24 6.96
C GLY A 109 -27.34 0.70 5.96
N ARG A 110 -27.76 -0.13 4.99
CA ARG A 110 -28.87 0.19 4.08
C ARG A 110 -30.20 -0.39 4.57
N ALA A 111 -31.26 0.41 4.51
CA ALA A 111 -32.62 -0.01 4.91
C ALA A 111 -33.32 -0.90 3.87
N LYS A 112 -32.89 -0.88 2.61
CA LYS A 112 -33.48 -1.66 1.52
C LYS A 112 -32.39 -2.37 0.72
N PRO A 113 -32.63 -3.60 0.24
CA PRO A 113 -31.70 -4.29 -0.64
C PRO A 113 -31.66 -3.65 -2.03
N ASP A 114 -30.49 -3.72 -2.67
CA ASP A 114 -30.33 -3.44 -4.08
C ASP A 114 -30.86 -4.63 -4.87
N LYS A 115 -31.86 -4.40 -5.74
CA LYS A 115 -32.53 -5.46 -6.50
C LYS A 115 -32.03 -5.48 -7.93
N PHE A 116 -31.58 -6.64 -8.39
CA PHE A 116 -31.12 -6.86 -9.75
C PHE A 116 -31.92 -7.98 -10.41
N LYS A 117 -32.53 -7.66 -11.56
CA LYS A 117 -33.22 -8.64 -12.39
C LYS A 117 -32.42 -8.92 -13.65
N PHE A 118 -32.10 -10.18 -13.86
CA PHE A 118 -31.38 -10.68 -15.01
C PHE A 118 -32.29 -11.53 -15.89
N ASN A 119 -32.37 -11.18 -17.16
CA ASN A 119 -33.12 -11.90 -18.19
C ASN A 119 -32.23 -12.12 -19.41
N ARG A 120 -32.73 -12.83 -20.43
CA ARG A 120 -31.99 -13.10 -21.68
C ARG A 120 -31.47 -11.85 -22.41
N GLU A 121 -32.05 -10.67 -22.16
CA GLU A 121 -31.63 -9.43 -22.83
C GLU A 121 -30.49 -8.74 -22.08
N ASN A 122 -30.34 -9.00 -20.78
CA ASN A 122 -29.43 -8.24 -19.91
C ASN A 122 -28.52 -9.11 -19.03
N HIS A 123 -28.53 -10.44 -19.16
CA HIS A 123 -27.72 -11.36 -18.34
C HIS A 123 -26.21 -11.19 -18.53
N TYR A 124 -25.78 -10.60 -19.66
CA TYR A 124 -24.39 -10.21 -19.90
C TYR A 124 -23.98 -8.89 -19.22
N GLN A 125 -24.92 -8.12 -18.64
CA GLN A 125 -24.61 -6.83 -18.02
C GLN A 125 -24.09 -7.00 -16.60
N THR A 126 -22.95 -6.38 -16.31
CA THR A 126 -22.43 -6.28 -14.94
C THR A 126 -23.17 -5.19 -14.16
N ARG A 127 -23.56 -5.50 -12.93
CA ARG A 127 -24.14 -4.54 -11.97
C ARG A 127 -23.14 -4.30 -10.83
N THR A 128 -23.04 -3.06 -10.36
CA THR A 128 -22.09 -2.69 -9.30
C THR A 128 -22.79 -1.84 -8.25
N SER A 129 -22.51 -2.14 -6.99
CA SER A 129 -22.89 -1.32 -5.83
C SER A 129 -21.64 -1.09 -4.98
N LYS A 130 -21.54 0.09 -4.37
CA LYS A 130 -20.39 0.50 -3.54
C LYS A 130 -20.86 0.90 -2.15
N ILE A 131 -19.99 0.66 -1.16
CA ILE A 131 -20.13 1.09 0.22
C ILE A 131 -18.75 1.55 0.71
N ASN A 132 -18.72 2.47 1.68
CA ASN A 132 -17.48 3.02 2.23
C ASN A 132 -16.89 2.16 3.36
N ASP A 133 -17.66 1.21 3.88
CA ASP A 133 -17.26 0.32 4.97
C ASP A 133 -16.70 -1.01 4.44
N ILE A 134 -15.67 -1.52 5.10
CA ILE A 134 -15.07 -2.84 4.81
C ILE A 134 -15.32 -3.80 5.97
N ASN A 135 -15.16 -5.11 5.74
CA ASN A 135 -15.32 -6.17 6.75
C ASN A 135 -16.69 -6.20 7.43
N GLN A 136 -17.74 -6.02 6.65
CA GLN A 136 -19.12 -6.13 7.12
C GLN A 136 -19.85 -7.24 6.36
N ASP A 137 -20.80 -7.88 7.02
CA ASP A 137 -21.57 -8.97 6.43
C ASP A 137 -22.54 -8.43 5.36
N VAL A 138 -22.63 -9.13 4.24
CA VAL A 138 -23.54 -8.84 3.14
C VAL A 138 -24.45 -10.03 2.92
N LEU A 139 -25.76 -9.78 2.86
CA LEU A 139 -26.75 -10.82 2.59
C LEU A 139 -27.14 -10.79 1.10
N VAL A 140 -26.94 -11.92 0.43
CA VAL A 140 -27.31 -12.11 -0.99
C VAL A 140 -28.43 -13.14 -1.08
N THR A 141 -29.54 -12.74 -1.67
CA THR A 141 -30.70 -13.63 -1.92
C THR A 141 -30.91 -13.75 -3.42
N ALA A 142 -30.86 -14.97 -3.95
CA ALA A 142 -31.07 -15.24 -5.37
C ALA A 142 -32.30 -16.14 -5.56
N THR A 143 -33.17 -15.81 -6.52
CA THR A 143 -34.40 -16.55 -6.83
C THR A 143 -34.66 -16.59 -8.34
N GLY A 144 -35.19 -17.70 -8.84
CA GLY A 144 -35.48 -17.89 -10.27
C GLY A 144 -34.55 -18.90 -10.94
N SER A 145 -34.48 -18.85 -12.28
CA SER A 145 -33.70 -19.75 -13.13
C SER A 145 -32.51 -19.02 -13.74
N GLY A 146 -31.30 -19.59 -13.60
CA GLY A 146 -30.07 -19.01 -14.13
C GLY A 146 -28.92 -19.12 -13.13
N GLU A 147 -27.76 -18.59 -13.50
CA GLU A 147 -26.56 -18.60 -12.65
C GLU A 147 -25.86 -17.25 -12.71
N ALA A 148 -25.82 -16.53 -11.58
CA ALA A 148 -25.05 -15.29 -11.45
C ALA A 148 -23.81 -15.49 -10.57
N THR A 149 -22.76 -14.75 -10.89
CA THR A 149 -21.55 -14.66 -10.06
C THR A 149 -21.54 -13.32 -9.32
N VAL A 150 -21.46 -13.37 -8.00
CA VAL A 150 -21.30 -12.18 -7.15
C VAL A 150 -19.86 -12.07 -6.71
N LYS A 151 -19.26 -10.88 -6.89
CA LYS A 151 -17.87 -10.62 -6.52
C LYS A 151 -17.79 -9.42 -5.59
N MET A 152 -17.19 -9.62 -4.43
CA MET A 152 -16.91 -8.57 -3.45
C MET A 152 -15.44 -8.18 -3.51
N VAL A 153 -15.18 -6.88 -3.55
CA VAL A 153 -13.83 -6.32 -3.63
C VAL A 153 -13.70 -5.20 -2.61
N SER A 154 -12.73 -5.32 -1.72
CA SER A 154 -12.38 -4.28 -0.75
C SER A 154 -11.06 -3.64 -1.16
N LEU A 155 -11.09 -2.34 -1.43
CA LEU A 155 -9.90 -1.53 -1.69
C LEU A 155 -9.55 -0.75 -0.42
N TYR A 156 -8.35 -0.96 0.10
CA TYR A 156 -7.87 -0.28 1.29
C TYR A 156 -6.36 -0.10 1.22
N TYR A 157 -5.85 0.90 1.94
CA TYR A 157 -4.41 1.08 2.12
C TYR A 157 -3.91 0.08 3.16
N ALA A 158 -3.10 -0.88 2.71
CA ALA A 158 -2.40 -1.80 3.58
C ALA A 158 -0.99 -1.28 3.85
N LEU A 159 -0.53 -1.41 5.10
CA LEU A 159 0.89 -1.24 5.39
C LEU A 159 1.68 -2.31 4.63
N PRO A 160 2.79 -1.96 3.95
CA PRO A 160 3.63 -2.95 3.30
C PRO A 160 4.21 -3.86 4.37
N LYS A 161 3.80 -5.13 4.36
CA LYS A 161 4.44 -6.17 5.15
C LYS A 161 5.63 -6.65 4.34
N GLU A 162 6.84 -6.24 4.72
CA GLU A 162 8.04 -6.94 4.29
C GLU A 162 7.96 -8.35 4.87
N LYS A 163 7.62 -9.35 4.05
CA LYS A 163 7.85 -10.72 4.48
C LYS A 163 9.28 -11.06 4.06
N GLU A 164 10.09 -11.55 4.99
CA GLU A 164 11.43 -12.09 4.65
C GLU A 164 11.35 -13.18 3.56
N SER A 165 10.17 -13.80 3.37
CA SER A 165 9.90 -14.75 2.29
C SER A 165 9.80 -14.15 0.88
N ASP A 166 9.60 -12.84 0.73
CA ASP A 166 9.25 -12.23 -0.56
C ASP A 166 10.44 -12.20 -1.54
N CYS A 167 11.67 -12.20 -1.04
CA CYS A 167 12.89 -12.25 -1.84
C CYS A 167 13.56 -13.62 -1.91
N GLN A 168 12.87 -14.71 -1.53
CA GLN A 168 13.44 -16.07 -1.64
C GLN A 168 13.75 -16.48 -3.10
N ARG A 169 13.16 -15.80 -4.09
CA ARG A 169 13.31 -16.15 -5.51
C ARG A 169 14.15 -15.18 -6.32
N PHE A 170 14.49 -14.02 -5.78
CA PHE A 170 15.31 -13.02 -6.43
C PHE A 170 16.21 -12.39 -5.37
N ASN A 171 17.51 -12.40 -5.60
CA ASN A 171 18.43 -11.60 -4.83
C ASN A 171 18.55 -10.24 -5.51
N MET A 172 18.05 -9.20 -4.83
CA MET A 172 17.99 -7.85 -5.35
C MET A 172 18.65 -6.89 -4.36
N SER A 173 19.66 -6.16 -4.84
CA SER A 173 20.25 -5.01 -4.16
C SER A 173 19.79 -3.73 -4.86
N VAL A 174 19.51 -2.70 -4.07
CA VAL A 174 19.12 -1.38 -4.58
C VAL A 174 19.93 -0.33 -3.83
N GLU A 175 20.70 0.44 -4.58
CA GLU A 175 21.56 1.50 -4.07
C GLU A 175 21.23 2.81 -4.75
N LEU A 176 21.14 3.88 -3.96
CA LEU A 176 20.96 5.24 -4.47
C LEU A 176 22.23 6.04 -4.19
N ILE A 177 23.00 6.30 -5.24
CA ILE A 177 24.33 6.90 -5.15
C ILE A 177 24.24 8.39 -5.54
N PRO A 178 24.69 9.32 -4.70
CA PRO A 178 24.67 10.75 -5.05
C PRO A 178 25.71 11.07 -6.12
N GLU A 179 25.33 11.77 -7.20
CA GLU A 179 26.27 12.23 -8.24
C GLU A 179 26.45 13.75 -8.24
N LYS A 180 25.34 14.49 -8.10
CA LYS A 180 25.34 15.95 -8.03
C LYS A 180 24.41 16.39 -6.92
N MET A 181 24.94 17.20 -6.00
CA MET A 181 24.20 17.74 -4.85
C MET A 181 24.30 19.26 -4.89
N ASP A 182 23.57 19.85 -5.83
CA ASP A 182 23.40 21.30 -5.89
C ASP A 182 22.15 21.69 -5.11
N ASP A 183 22.07 22.94 -4.65
CA ASP A 183 20.92 23.44 -3.90
C ASP A 183 19.66 23.43 -4.77
N ASP A 184 19.81 23.62 -6.09
CA ASP A 184 18.74 23.66 -7.08
C ASP A 184 18.51 22.36 -7.85
N GLU A 185 19.52 21.50 -7.96
CA GLU A 185 19.45 20.24 -8.71
C GLU A 185 20.16 19.11 -7.97
N LYS A 186 19.38 18.12 -7.53
CA LYS A 186 19.90 16.86 -6.98
C LYS A 186 19.82 15.76 -8.03
N VAL A 187 20.96 15.12 -8.31
CA VAL A 187 21.07 13.99 -9.23
C VAL A 187 21.62 12.78 -8.48
N PHE A 188 20.92 11.67 -8.59
CA PHE A 188 21.32 10.39 -8.04
C PHE A 188 21.42 9.35 -9.13
N ARG A 189 22.36 8.42 -9.00
CA ARG A 189 22.42 7.18 -9.78
C ARG A 189 21.72 6.09 -8.99
N LEU A 190 20.62 5.59 -9.53
CA LEU A 190 19.96 4.39 -9.01
C LEU A 190 20.67 3.18 -9.62
N ARG A 191 21.16 2.28 -8.77
CA ARG A 191 21.85 1.04 -9.16
C ARG A 191 21.06 -0.14 -8.60
N ILE A 192 20.67 -1.05 -9.48
CA ILE A 192 19.88 -2.23 -9.16
C ILE A 192 20.65 -3.44 -9.66
N GLU A 193 21.05 -4.33 -8.76
CA GLU A 193 21.63 -5.62 -9.15
C GLU A 193 20.62 -6.73 -8.92
N LEU A 194 20.43 -7.55 -9.95
CA LEU A 194 19.50 -8.67 -9.95
C LEU A 194 20.25 -9.98 -10.13
N PHE A 195 19.99 -10.93 -9.24
CA PHE A 195 20.51 -12.28 -9.33
C PHE A 195 19.44 -13.30 -8.95
N LYS A 196 19.53 -14.50 -9.51
CA LYS A 196 18.60 -15.58 -9.22
C LYS A 196 19.30 -16.93 -9.21
N GLU A 197 18.83 -17.89 -8.41
CA GLU A 197 19.45 -19.22 -8.37
C GLU A 197 19.21 -20.05 -9.66
N ARG A 198 18.20 -19.70 -10.45
CA ARG A 198 17.87 -20.30 -11.75
C ARG A 198 17.62 -19.21 -12.78
N ASP A 199 17.88 -19.47 -14.06
CA ASP A 199 17.53 -18.49 -15.10
C ASP A 199 16.02 -18.19 -15.03
N ALA A 200 15.69 -16.91 -14.83
CA ALA A 200 14.32 -16.43 -15.01
C ALA A 200 14.05 -16.23 -16.49
N THR A 201 12.82 -16.53 -16.91
CA THR A 201 12.32 -16.07 -18.22
C THR A 201 12.09 -14.55 -18.19
N MET A 202 11.26 -14.02 -19.09
CA MET A 202 10.92 -12.60 -19.10
C MET A 202 10.51 -12.10 -17.71
N SER A 203 11.21 -11.07 -17.23
CA SER A 203 11.02 -10.46 -15.91
C SER A 203 10.69 -8.98 -16.04
N ILE A 204 9.90 -8.49 -15.10
CA ILE A 204 9.51 -7.09 -15.02
C ILE A 204 10.12 -6.50 -13.77
N LEU A 205 10.72 -5.32 -13.93
CA LEU A 205 11.21 -4.47 -12.86
C LEU A 205 10.32 -3.23 -12.82
N ASP A 206 9.52 -3.08 -11.76
CA ASP A 206 8.62 -1.96 -11.54
C ASP A 206 9.23 -1.04 -10.47
N ILE A 207 9.56 0.18 -10.89
CA ILE A 207 10.32 1.16 -10.11
C ILE A 207 9.40 2.35 -9.85
N GLY A 208 8.93 2.49 -8.61
CA GLY A 208 8.22 3.68 -8.20
C GLY A 208 9.18 4.87 -8.11
N LEU A 209 8.83 6.01 -8.66
CA LEU A 209 9.67 7.21 -8.59
C LEU A 209 9.39 7.99 -7.31
N LEU A 210 10.43 8.63 -6.76
CA LEU A 210 10.28 9.60 -5.68
C LEU A 210 9.49 10.82 -6.21
N THR A 211 8.60 11.37 -5.38
CA THR A 211 7.83 12.55 -5.77
C THR A 211 8.77 13.70 -6.16
N GLY A 212 8.54 14.30 -7.33
CA GLY A 212 9.38 15.38 -7.85
C GLY A 212 10.69 14.94 -8.50
N PHE A 213 10.90 13.63 -8.69
CA PHE A 213 12.03 13.09 -9.46
C PHE A 213 11.60 12.61 -10.84
N THR A 214 12.48 12.77 -11.83
CA THR A 214 12.33 12.21 -13.18
C THR A 214 13.57 11.40 -13.56
N VAL A 215 13.40 10.48 -14.50
CA VAL A 215 14.48 9.60 -14.96
C VAL A 215 15.18 10.19 -16.18
N ASP A 216 16.50 10.06 -16.22
CA ASP A 216 17.30 10.43 -17.38
C ASP A 216 17.07 9.43 -18.53
N LYS A 217 16.38 9.88 -19.59
CA LYS A 217 16.00 9.04 -20.72
C LYS A 217 17.21 8.59 -21.55
N ASP A 218 18.29 9.37 -21.57
CA ASP A 218 19.48 9.02 -22.37
C ASP A 218 20.17 7.79 -21.79
N ASP A 219 20.18 7.64 -20.46
CA ASP A 219 20.71 6.47 -19.78
C ASP A 219 19.87 5.21 -20.09
N LEU A 220 18.53 5.32 -20.04
CA LEU A 220 17.63 4.22 -20.38
C LEU A 220 17.68 3.83 -21.86
N ASP A 221 17.84 4.81 -22.74
CA ASP A 221 18.02 4.58 -24.17
C ASP A 221 19.31 3.81 -24.46
N ARG A 222 20.40 4.11 -23.76
CA ARG A 222 21.66 3.35 -23.87
C ARG A 222 21.54 1.91 -23.37
N LEU A 223 20.70 1.66 -22.36
CA LEU A 223 20.45 0.31 -21.84
C LEU A 223 19.55 -0.51 -22.77
N SER A 224 18.65 0.13 -23.51
CA SER A 224 17.64 -0.54 -24.36
C SER A 224 18.04 -0.66 -25.83
N LYS A 225 18.87 0.26 -26.34
CA LYS A 225 19.26 0.33 -27.75
C LYS A 225 20.68 -0.23 -27.96
N GLY A 226 20.89 -0.89 -29.09
CA GLY A 226 22.21 -1.38 -29.53
C GLY A 226 22.37 -2.91 -29.44
N ARG A 227 23.55 -3.39 -29.85
CA ARG A 227 23.86 -4.85 -29.89
C ARG A 227 24.10 -5.47 -28.51
N ALA A 228 24.45 -4.65 -27.51
CA ALA A 228 24.69 -5.07 -26.14
C ALA A 228 23.61 -4.51 -25.20
N ARG A 229 22.34 -4.54 -25.63
CA ARG A 229 21.22 -4.08 -24.80
C ARG A 229 21.10 -4.97 -23.55
N THR A 230 20.90 -4.33 -22.40
CA THR A 230 20.65 -5.00 -21.11
C THR A 230 19.16 -5.14 -20.87
N ILE A 231 18.37 -4.14 -21.29
CA ILE A 231 16.91 -4.12 -21.12
C ILE A 231 16.22 -4.28 -22.47
N ALA A 232 15.09 -4.98 -22.50
CA ALA A 232 14.34 -5.21 -23.73
C ALA A 232 13.51 -3.99 -24.11
N LYS A 233 12.86 -3.37 -23.12
CA LYS A 233 12.00 -2.20 -23.27
C LYS A 233 11.87 -1.49 -21.93
N TYR A 234 11.54 -0.21 -21.94
CA TYR A 234 11.07 0.50 -20.75
C TYR A 234 9.84 1.36 -21.07
N GLU A 235 9.01 1.60 -20.06
CA GLU A 235 7.81 2.42 -20.15
C GLU A 235 7.69 3.31 -18.91
N MET A 236 7.40 4.60 -19.13
CA MET A 236 7.07 5.52 -18.04
C MET A 236 5.56 5.51 -17.89
N ASN A 237 5.09 5.05 -16.74
CA ASN A 237 3.67 4.92 -16.47
C ASN A 237 3.21 6.03 -15.51
N THR A 238 2.36 6.92 -16.01
CA THR A 238 1.67 7.94 -15.19
C THR A 238 0.26 7.50 -14.80
N LEU A 239 -0.25 6.40 -15.36
CA LEU A 239 -1.64 5.93 -15.17
C LEU A 239 -1.76 4.89 -14.07
N LEU A 240 -0.71 4.10 -13.81
CA LEU A 240 -0.72 3.04 -12.77
C LEU A 240 -0.24 3.54 -11.39
N SER A 241 0.32 4.73 -11.29
CA SER A 241 0.82 5.30 -10.03
C SER A 241 0.65 6.82 -10.03
N GLU A 242 0.05 7.36 -8.97
CA GLU A 242 -0.06 8.82 -8.72
C GLU A 242 1.33 9.50 -8.65
N ARG A 243 2.39 8.73 -8.35
CA ARG A 243 3.77 9.22 -8.21
C ARG A 243 4.60 9.06 -9.48
N GLY A 244 4.04 8.42 -10.51
CA GLY A 244 4.78 7.93 -11.68
C GLY A 244 5.60 6.68 -11.36
N SER A 245 5.57 5.70 -12.26
CA SER A 245 6.44 4.52 -12.20
C SER A 245 7.21 4.32 -13.49
N LEU A 246 8.37 3.71 -13.39
CA LEU A 246 9.19 3.25 -14.51
C LEU A 246 9.13 1.73 -14.54
N ILE A 247 8.61 1.17 -15.62
CA ILE A 247 8.53 -0.26 -15.86
C ILE A 247 9.63 -0.65 -16.83
N ILE A 248 10.50 -1.58 -16.44
CA ILE A 248 11.57 -2.11 -17.28
C ILE A 248 11.30 -3.60 -17.55
N TYR A 249 11.41 -3.99 -18.82
CA TYR A 249 11.28 -5.37 -19.28
C TYR A 249 12.64 -5.98 -19.52
N LEU A 250 12.88 -7.15 -18.93
CA LEU A 250 14.10 -7.94 -19.09
C LEU A 250 13.78 -9.22 -19.85
N ASP A 251 14.57 -9.55 -20.87
CA ASP A 251 14.41 -10.80 -21.64
C ASP A 251 14.66 -12.04 -20.75
N LYS A 252 15.61 -11.92 -19.81
CA LYS A 252 15.94 -12.94 -18.80
C LYS A 252 16.69 -12.32 -17.61
N VAL A 253 16.69 -13.00 -16.47
CA VAL A 253 17.62 -12.74 -15.35
C VAL A 253 18.49 -13.97 -15.16
N SER A 254 19.81 -13.81 -15.26
CA SER A 254 20.72 -14.95 -15.24
C SER A 254 20.99 -15.48 -13.83
N HIS A 255 21.24 -16.78 -13.73
CA HIS A 255 21.79 -17.42 -12.53
C HIS A 255 23.31 -17.50 -12.46
N THR A 256 24.00 -17.07 -13.52
CA THR A 256 25.47 -17.20 -13.60
C THR A 256 26.18 -15.89 -13.27
N ARG A 257 25.54 -14.76 -13.59
CA ARG A 257 26.09 -13.42 -13.36
C ARG A 257 24.98 -12.49 -12.88
N PRO A 258 25.26 -11.61 -11.91
CA PRO A 258 24.35 -10.53 -11.57
C PRO A 258 24.15 -9.61 -12.78
N GLU A 259 22.89 -9.27 -13.06
CA GLU A 259 22.55 -8.28 -14.07
C GLU A 259 22.43 -6.92 -13.37
N GLU A 260 23.24 -5.95 -13.78
CA GLU A 260 23.24 -4.60 -13.22
C GLU A 260 22.46 -3.65 -14.14
N ILE A 261 21.52 -2.91 -13.56
CA ILE A 261 20.76 -1.86 -14.23
C ILE A 261 21.01 -0.57 -13.47
N SER A 262 21.61 0.41 -14.14
CA SER A 262 21.92 1.70 -13.52
C SER A 262 21.60 2.88 -14.42
N PHE A 263 20.91 3.88 -13.87
CA PHE A 263 20.52 5.10 -14.56
C PHE A 263 20.38 6.27 -13.58
N ARG A 264 20.45 7.50 -14.09
CA ARG A 264 20.30 8.70 -13.28
C ARG A 264 18.83 9.09 -13.08
N ILE A 265 18.52 9.54 -11.87
CA ILE A 265 17.27 10.22 -11.53
C ILE A 265 17.59 11.65 -11.06
N ARG A 266 16.78 12.61 -11.49
CA ARG A 266 16.99 14.04 -11.25
C ARG A 266 15.78 14.65 -10.56
N GLN A 267 16.03 15.47 -9.55
CA GLN A 267 14.98 16.23 -8.88
C GLN A 267 14.55 17.41 -9.76
N THR A 268 13.31 17.39 -10.26
CA THR A 268 12.71 18.48 -11.03
C THR A 268 11.84 19.39 -10.17
N LEU A 269 11.32 18.87 -9.05
CA LEU A 269 10.50 19.63 -8.09
C LEU A 269 11.01 19.40 -6.67
N LYS A 270 11.25 20.50 -5.95
CA LYS A 270 11.58 20.46 -4.52
C LYS A 270 10.32 20.15 -3.72
N VAL A 271 10.35 19.06 -2.97
CA VAL A 271 9.28 18.63 -2.06
C VAL A 271 9.84 18.58 -0.64
N GLY A 272 9.01 18.96 0.34
CA GLY A 272 9.45 19.12 1.73
C GLY A 272 9.86 17.81 2.39
N VAL A 273 9.00 16.78 2.32
CA VAL A 273 9.27 15.45 2.87
C VAL A 273 9.21 14.42 1.74
N LEU A 274 10.35 13.82 1.43
CA LEU A 274 10.42 12.71 0.50
C LEU A 274 9.92 11.44 1.19
N GLN A 275 8.94 10.79 0.57
CA GLN A 275 8.50 9.48 1.00
C GLN A 275 9.33 8.41 0.27
N PRO A 276 9.72 7.33 0.96
CA PRO A 276 10.37 6.21 0.30
C PRO A 276 9.51 5.63 -0.81
N THR A 277 10.19 5.00 -1.76
CA THR A 277 9.55 4.34 -2.89
C THR A 277 10.15 2.96 -3.09
N THR A 278 9.51 2.15 -3.92
CA THR A 278 9.82 0.73 -4.10
C THR A 278 10.44 0.43 -5.45
N VAL A 279 11.34 -0.54 -5.46
CA VAL A 279 11.69 -1.34 -6.63
C VAL A 279 11.11 -2.73 -6.39
N SER A 280 10.32 -3.24 -7.33
CA SER A 280 9.81 -4.61 -7.29
C SER A 280 10.23 -5.36 -8.55
N VAL A 281 10.61 -6.64 -8.37
CA VAL A 281 10.95 -7.55 -9.47
C VAL A 281 10.11 -8.81 -9.40
N TYR A 282 9.56 -9.22 -10.54
CA TYR A 282 8.78 -10.45 -10.66
C TYR A 282 8.93 -11.08 -12.06
N GLU A 283 8.63 -12.37 -12.18
CA GLU A 283 8.56 -13.03 -13.49
C GLU A 283 7.21 -12.73 -14.12
N TYR A 284 7.14 -12.53 -15.43
CA TYR A 284 5.87 -12.23 -16.10
C TYR A 284 4.79 -13.30 -15.89
N TYR A 285 5.21 -14.56 -15.75
CA TYR A 285 4.32 -15.70 -15.52
C TYR A 285 4.17 -16.09 -14.05
N ASP A 286 4.90 -15.43 -13.13
CA ASP A 286 4.88 -15.69 -11.69
C ASP A 286 5.09 -14.38 -10.92
N GLU A 287 4.01 -13.85 -10.35
CA GLU A 287 3.95 -12.57 -9.64
C GLU A 287 4.48 -12.64 -8.20
N THR A 288 5.21 -13.70 -7.85
CA THR A 288 5.96 -13.72 -6.59
C THR A 288 7.03 -12.63 -6.66
N GLN A 289 6.70 -11.45 -6.13
CA GLN A 289 7.52 -10.25 -6.21
C GLN A 289 8.51 -10.17 -5.05
N CYS A 290 9.75 -9.79 -5.36
CA CYS A 290 10.70 -9.27 -4.38
C CYS A 290 10.63 -7.75 -4.41
N VAL A 291 10.40 -7.12 -3.26
CA VAL A 291 10.26 -5.67 -3.13
C VAL A 291 11.37 -5.14 -2.22
N LYS A 292 12.03 -4.07 -2.65
CA LYS A 292 12.98 -3.30 -1.84
C LYS A 292 12.62 -1.83 -1.87
N PHE A 293 12.81 -1.15 -0.76
CA PHE A 293 12.63 0.30 -0.68
C PHE A 293 13.94 1.03 -0.93
N TYR A 294 13.85 2.26 -1.45
CA TYR A 294 14.99 3.17 -1.50
C TYR A 294 14.58 4.60 -1.14
N HIS A 295 15.52 5.32 -0.55
CA HIS A 295 15.38 6.72 -0.15
C HIS A 295 16.76 7.37 -0.05
N PRO A 296 16.94 8.66 -0.41
CA PRO A 296 18.25 9.33 -0.38
C PRO A 296 18.91 9.39 0.99
N GLU A 297 18.12 9.65 2.03
CA GLU A 297 18.64 9.91 3.38
C GLU A 297 18.45 8.74 4.36
N ARG A 298 17.71 7.69 3.96
CA ARG A 298 17.32 6.60 4.87
C ARG A 298 17.99 5.31 4.44
N LYS A 299 18.57 4.59 5.41
CA LYS A 299 19.20 3.29 5.18
C LYS A 299 18.18 2.30 4.61
N ALA A 300 18.48 1.74 3.44
CA ALA A 300 17.61 0.79 2.72
C ALA A 300 16.17 1.30 2.45
N GLY A 301 15.96 2.62 2.41
CA GLY A 301 14.63 3.19 2.15
C GLY A 301 13.55 2.86 3.18
N GLN A 302 13.93 2.48 4.40
CA GLN A 302 12.96 2.07 5.41
C GLN A 302 11.92 3.18 5.65
N LEU A 303 10.65 2.76 5.65
CA LEU A 303 9.54 3.60 6.09
C LEU A 303 9.80 3.98 7.54
N LEU A 304 9.55 5.25 7.86
CA LEU A 304 9.54 5.65 9.25
C LEU A 304 8.38 4.96 9.92
N ARG A 305 8.68 4.25 11.01
CA ARG A 305 7.69 3.57 11.83
C ARG A 305 7.83 4.05 13.25
N LEU A 306 6.70 4.36 13.87
CA LEU A 306 6.61 4.57 15.29
C LEU A 306 6.22 3.24 15.91
N CYS A 307 7.22 2.51 16.40
CA CYS A 307 7.03 1.19 16.99
C CYS A 307 6.91 1.29 18.50
N ARG A 308 5.90 0.61 19.04
CA ARG A 308 5.68 0.40 20.47
C ARG A 308 5.62 -1.09 20.71
N ASN A 309 6.68 -1.66 21.28
CA ASN A 309 6.82 -3.11 21.37
C ASN A 309 6.63 -3.74 19.97
N ASP A 310 5.60 -4.59 19.79
CA ASP A 310 5.28 -5.25 18.51
C ASP A 310 4.31 -4.47 17.62
N GLU A 311 3.75 -3.33 18.07
CA GLU A 311 2.79 -2.54 17.31
C GLU A 311 3.48 -1.32 16.68
N CYS A 312 3.63 -1.34 15.36
CA CYS A 312 4.22 -0.24 14.60
C CYS A 312 3.17 0.49 13.76
N THR A 313 3.09 1.81 13.91
CA THR A 313 2.31 2.67 13.02
C THR A 313 3.21 3.34 11.98
N CYS A 314 2.67 3.62 10.80
CA CYS A 314 3.38 4.37 9.76
C CYS A 314 3.56 5.82 10.20
N ALA A 315 4.78 6.34 10.07
CA ALA A 315 5.21 7.63 10.59
C ALA A 315 5.74 8.54 9.46
N GLU A 316 5.05 8.56 8.32
CA GLU A 316 5.33 9.46 7.17
C GLU A 316 4.55 10.78 7.26
N GLU A 317 4.15 11.20 8.47
CA GLU A 317 3.45 12.47 8.69
C GLU A 317 4.44 13.63 8.82
N ASN A 318 3.97 14.86 8.52
CA ASN A 318 4.77 16.06 8.74
C ASN A 318 5.10 16.25 10.23
N CYS A 319 6.24 16.87 10.51
CA CYS A 319 6.68 17.16 11.86
C CYS A 319 5.84 18.23 12.56
N SER A 320 5.64 18.05 13.86
CA SER A 320 5.45 19.18 14.78
C SER A 320 6.69 20.08 14.74
N MET A 321 6.52 21.34 14.37
CA MET A 321 7.59 22.34 14.47
C MET A 321 7.44 23.13 15.75
N GLN A 322 8.55 23.29 16.49
CA GLN A 322 8.57 24.17 17.65
C GLN A 322 8.30 25.60 17.20
N LYS A 323 7.28 26.23 17.78
CA LYS A 323 6.96 27.62 17.47
C LYS A 323 7.96 28.54 18.17
N THR A 324 8.78 29.21 17.38
CA THR A 324 9.77 30.20 17.85
C THR A 324 9.36 31.64 17.60
N ASP A 325 8.29 31.87 16.84
CA ASP A 325 7.79 33.20 16.50
C ASP A 325 7.12 33.89 17.70
N LYS A 326 6.98 35.22 17.62
CA LYS A 326 6.21 36.00 18.59
C LYS A 326 4.71 35.74 18.43
N ILE A 327 4.23 34.71 19.09
CA ILE A 327 2.82 34.32 19.12
C ILE A 327 2.09 35.15 20.16
N SER A 328 0.90 35.66 19.82
CA SER A 328 0.06 36.42 20.75
C SER A 328 -0.73 35.51 21.70
N ASN A 329 -1.21 36.03 22.84
CA ASN A 329 -2.07 35.23 23.74
C ASN A 329 -3.42 34.88 23.08
N ASP A 330 -3.92 35.69 22.14
CA ASP A 330 -5.18 35.44 21.45
C ASP A 330 -5.06 34.28 20.46
N GLU A 331 -3.93 34.15 19.76
CA GLU A 331 -3.63 32.99 18.89
C GLU A 331 -3.56 31.69 19.68
N ARG A 332 -2.86 31.68 20.83
CA ARG A 332 -2.81 30.50 21.71
C ARG A 332 -4.21 30.10 22.19
N THR A 333 -5.02 31.10 22.55
CA THR A 333 -6.40 30.87 23.00
C THR A 333 -7.26 30.28 21.89
N ALA A 334 -7.20 30.84 20.69
CA ALA A 334 -7.92 30.33 19.52
C ALA A 334 -7.53 28.88 19.20
N LYS A 335 -6.23 28.56 19.29
CA LYS A 335 -5.72 27.20 19.09
C LYS A 335 -6.24 26.22 20.14
N ILE A 336 -6.22 26.56 21.43
CA ILE A 336 -6.75 25.69 22.51
C ILE A 336 -8.24 25.38 22.32
N CYS A 337 -8.99 26.32 21.76
CA CYS A 337 -10.42 26.19 21.49
C CYS A 337 -10.73 25.56 20.11
N GLU A 338 -9.72 25.18 19.33
CA GLU A 338 -9.92 24.68 17.97
C GLU A 338 -10.65 23.34 17.97
N ALA A 339 -11.81 23.31 17.29
CA ALA A 339 -12.64 22.14 17.09
C ALA A 339 -13.20 22.13 15.65
N THR A 340 -12.32 21.94 14.68
CA THR A 340 -12.68 21.78 13.27
C THR A 340 -12.89 20.30 12.92
N LEU A 341 -13.43 20.03 11.74
CA LEU A 341 -13.63 18.66 11.25
C LEU A 341 -12.30 17.88 11.11
N THR A 342 -11.18 18.59 10.91
CA THR A 342 -9.86 18.02 10.60
C THR A 342 -8.84 18.17 11.74
N SER A 343 -9.06 19.10 12.67
CA SER A 343 -8.15 19.40 13.78
C SER A 343 -8.93 19.81 15.03
N LYS A 344 -8.69 19.08 16.12
CA LYS A 344 -9.37 19.26 17.40
C LYS A 344 -8.35 19.20 18.54
N ILE A 345 -8.22 20.28 19.28
CA ILE A 345 -7.34 20.34 20.46
C ILE A 345 -8.15 19.93 21.68
N GLU A 346 -7.77 18.81 22.29
CA GLU A 346 -8.49 18.18 23.40
C GLU A 346 -7.72 18.23 24.71
N PHE A 347 -6.39 18.34 24.66
CA PHE A 347 -5.56 18.54 25.84
C PHE A 347 -4.56 19.67 25.63
N ALA A 348 -4.18 20.33 26.73
CA ALA A 348 -3.14 21.35 26.76
C ALA A 348 -2.41 21.31 28.10
N TYR A 349 -1.10 21.06 28.05
CA TYR A 349 -0.26 20.86 29.22
C TYR A 349 0.97 21.75 29.19
N LYS A 350 1.38 22.20 30.39
CA LYS A 350 2.73 22.71 30.61
C LYS A 350 3.60 21.55 31.10
N VAL A 351 4.67 21.26 30.36
CA VAL A 351 5.54 20.12 30.63
C VAL A 351 6.98 20.56 30.85
N GLN A 352 7.75 19.74 31.56
CA GLN A 352 9.20 19.86 31.69
C GLN A 352 9.87 18.61 31.15
N LEU A 353 10.86 18.78 30.28
CA LEU A 353 11.62 17.66 29.72
C LEU A 353 12.68 17.18 30.72
N GLU A 354 12.59 15.93 31.16
CA GLU A 354 13.52 15.33 32.13
C GLU A 354 14.60 14.49 31.45
N GLU A 355 14.23 13.71 30.43
CA GLU A 355 15.14 12.78 29.74
C GLU A 355 14.86 12.72 28.24
N ILE A 356 15.92 12.53 27.45
CA ILE A 356 15.85 12.32 26.00
C ILE A 356 16.55 10.99 25.69
N ALA A 357 15.80 10.05 25.14
CA ALA A 357 16.32 8.80 24.60
C ALA A 357 16.16 8.82 23.08
N ALA A 358 17.28 9.06 22.39
CA ALA A 358 17.36 9.08 20.95
C ALA A 358 17.50 7.66 20.38
N ASP A 359 16.69 7.32 19.38
CA ASP A 359 16.76 6.04 18.66
C ASP A 359 16.94 6.27 17.14
N LEU A 360 17.13 5.19 16.40
CA LEU A 360 17.28 5.15 14.94
C LEU A 360 15.97 5.42 14.18
N SER A 361 14.81 5.35 14.85
CA SER A 361 13.50 5.57 14.23
C SER A 361 12.67 6.63 14.97
N THR A 362 12.57 6.50 16.29
CA THR A 362 11.70 7.31 17.14
C THR A 362 12.48 7.84 18.33
N ASP A 363 12.46 9.15 18.54
CA ASP A 363 12.97 9.76 19.77
C ASP A 363 11.90 9.73 20.85
N SER A 364 12.32 9.34 22.05
CA SER A 364 11.49 9.35 23.24
C SER A 364 11.92 10.48 24.19
N TYR A 365 10.93 11.23 24.65
CA TYR A 365 11.09 12.37 25.52
C TYR A 365 10.28 12.13 26.79
N THR A 366 10.96 11.86 27.90
CA THR A 366 10.30 11.69 29.19
C THR A 366 10.03 13.07 29.77
N MET A 367 8.75 13.44 29.86
CA MET A 367 8.33 14.76 30.32
C MET A 367 7.45 14.68 31.55
N ARG A 368 7.66 15.58 32.51
CA ARG A 368 6.78 15.78 33.67
C ARG A 368 5.70 16.81 33.36
N ILE A 369 4.45 16.47 33.59
CA ILE A 369 3.33 17.40 33.44
C ILE A 369 3.25 18.29 34.68
N LEU A 370 3.61 19.56 34.54
CA LEU A 370 3.65 20.52 35.64
C LEU A 370 2.30 21.20 35.90
N ASP A 371 1.57 21.52 34.83
CA ASP A 371 0.27 22.18 34.93
C ASP A 371 -0.66 21.69 33.82
N VAL A 372 -1.94 21.50 34.16
CA VAL A 372 -2.99 21.11 33.24
C VAL A 372 -3.84 22.33 32.93
N ILE A 373 -3.80 22.77 31.67
CA ILE A 373 -4.55 23.93 31.18
C ILE A 373 -5.90 23.47 30.64
N LYS A 374 -5.89 22.38 29.86
CA LYS A 374 -7.06 21.68 29.35
C LYS A 374 -6.86 20.19 29.59
N GLU A 375 -7.74 19.58 30.37
CA GLU A 375 -7.73 18.13 30.61
C GLU A 375 -8.42 17.41 29.46
N GLY A 376 -7.80 16.34 28.96
CA GLY A 376 -8.38 15.49 27.93
C GLY A 376 -9.17 14.33 28.53
N ASN A 377 -9.94 13.64 27.69
CA ASN A 377 -10.79 12.52 28.15
C ASN A 377 -10.05 11.17 28.26
N THR A 378 -8.82 11.07 27.73
CA THR A 378 -8.08 9.79 27.63
C THR A 378 -7.16 9.55 28.84
N ASP A 379 -6.31 10.52 29.19
CA ASP A 379 -5.38 10.45 30.32
C ASP A 379 -5.90 11.37 31.45
N ILE A 380 -6.61 10.76 32.40
CA ILE A 380 -7.29 11.46 33.50
C ILE A 380 -6.31 11.67 34.68
N GLY A 381 -6.27 12.89 35.21
CA GLY A 381 -5.37 13.30 36.27
C GLY A 381 -3.88 13.19 35.91
N PRO A 382 -3.40 13.81 34.81
CA PRO A 382 -2.02 13.67 34.36
C PRO A 382 -1.03 14.57 35.15
N MET A 383 -1.53 15.52 35.94
CA MET A 383 -0.71 16.49 36.69
C MET A 383 0.29 15.81 37.62
N GLY A 384 1.55 16.25 37.58
CA GLY A 384 2.67 15.76 38.39
C GLY A 384 3.30 14.45 37.89
N LYS A 385 2.65 13.73 36.98
CA LYS A 385 3.11 12.43 36.47
C LYS A 385 4.12 12.59 35.33
N LEU A 386 4.94 11.55 35.15
CA LEU A 386 5.80 11.40 33.99
C LEU A 386 5.02 10.76 32.85
N ARG A 387 5.21 11.31 31.65
CA ARG A 387 4.65 10.82 30.40
C ARG A 387 5.72 10.79 29.34
N MET A 388 5.63 9.79 28.48
CA MET A 388 6.55 9.65 27.36
C MET A 388 5.93 10.31 26.13
N PHE A 389 6.64 11.28 25.58
CA PHE A 389 6.32 11.90 24.30
C PHE A 389 7.23 11.30 23.24
N LEU A 390 6.66 10.85 22.14
CA LEU A 390 7.37 10.23 21.04
C LEU A 390 7.38 11.20 19.86
N SER A 391 8.54 11.37 19.22
CA SER A 391 8.64 12.08 17.96
C SER A 391 9.52 11.34 16.98
N TYR A 392 9.38 11.65 15.70
CA TYR A 392 10.16 11.04 14.65
C TYR A 392 11.58 11.60 14.65
N GLN A 393 12.57 10.75 14.34
CA GLN A 393 13.98 11.14 14.32
C GLN A 393 14.24 12.37 13.42
N HIS A 394 13.59 12.43 12.24
CA HIS A 394 13.73 13.56 11.32
C HIS A 394 13.14 14.88 11.86
N CYS A 395 12.27 14.82 12.87
CA CYS A 395 11.70 15.99 13.53
C CYS A 395 12.57 16.54 14.65
N ARG A 396 13.65 15.85 15.05
CA ARG A 396 14.53 16.24 16.16
C ARG A 396 15.02 17.69 16.03
N GLN A 397 15.49 18.06 14.86
CA GLN A 397 16.01 19.40 14.60
C GLN A 397 14.90 20.46 14.61
N ALA A 398 13.72 20.14 14.06
CA ALA A 398 12.58 21.06 14.00
C ALA A 398 11.90 21.27 15.36
N LEU A 399 11.98 20.26 16.24
CA LEU A 399 11.43 20.32 17.59
C LEU A 399 12.35 21.00 18.60
N GLY A 400 13.68 20.92 18.42
CA GLY A 400 14.65 21.67 19.21
C GLY A 400 14.53 21.49 20.73
N LEU A 401 14.00 20.35 21.19
CA LEU A 401 13.72 20.12 22.61
C LEU A 401 15.02 19.96 23.41
N GLN A 402 15.09 20.62 24.56
CA GLN A 402 16.27 20.66 25.42
C GLN A 402 15.94 20.13 26.81
N GLN A 403 16.80 19.27 27.33
CA GLN A 403 16.65 18.69 28.66
C GLN A 403 16.62 19.79 29.74
N GLY A 404 15.73 19.65 30.72
CA GLY A 404 15.53 20.58 31.83
C GLY A 404 14.64 21.79 31.51
N LYS A 405 14.32 22.04 30.24
CA LYS A 405 13.47 23.15 29.80
C LYS A 405 11.98 22.83 29.90
N THR A 406 11.16 23.88 29.93
CA THR A 406 9.70 23.77 29.96
C THR A 406 9.06 24.14 28.63
N TYR A 407 7.96 23.47 28.28
CA TYR A 407 7.26 23.63 27.02
C TYR A 407 5.73 23.65 27.24
N LEU A 408 5.01 24.31 26.34
CA LEU A 408 3.56 24.22 26.17
C LEU A 408 3.27 23.20 25.07
N ILE A 409 2.50 22.17 25.39
CA ILE A 409 2.09 21.15 24.43
C ILE A 409 0.56 21.10 24.35
N MET A 410 0.00 21.15 23.14
CA MET A 410 -1.44 20.99 22.90
C MET A 410 -1.67 19.98 21.77
N GLY A 411 -2.64 19.08 21.92
CA GLY A 411 -2.88 18.03 20.93
C GLY A 411 -4.27 17.39 21.00
N SER A 412 -4.47 16.32 20.23
CA SER A 412 -5.72 15.56 20.18
C SER A 412 -5.62 14.25 20.97
N SER A 413 -6.75 13.77 21.49
CA SER A 413 -6.83 12.44 22.11
C SER A 413 -6.42 11.31 21.16
N LYS A 414 -6.51 11.51 19.84
CA LYS A 414 -6.03 10.55 18.83
C LYS A 414 -4.53 10.30 18.88
N ASP A 415 -3.77 11.24 19.42
CA ASP A 415 -2.32 11.15 19.54
C ASP A 415 -1.90 10.44 20.84
N ILE A 416 -2.85 10.17 21.73
CA ILE A 416 -2.63 9.52 23.03
C ILE A 416 -2.87 8.02 22.89
N HIS A 417 -1.88 7.24 23.29
CA HIS A 417 -1.96 5.80 23.30
C HIS A 417 -1.74 5.28 24.70
N ARG A 418 -2.51 4.27 25.06
CA ARG A 418 -2.41 3.61 26.35
C ARG A 418 -1.36 2.51 26.27
N ASP A 419 -0.44 2.52 27.22
CA ASP A 419 0.52 1.45 27.44
C ASP A 419 -0.02 0.58 28.58
N ASP A 420 -0.60 -0.55 28.21
CA ASP A 420 -1.26 -1.46 29.14
C ASP A 420 -0.27 -2.19 30.07
N GLN A 421 1.00 -2.36 29.65
CA GLN A 421 2.03 -3.00 30.46
C GLN A 421 2.53 -2.07 31.57
N GLY A 422 2.75 -0.80 31.24
CA GLY A 422 3.23 0.22 32.18
C GLY A 422 2.12 0.96 32.94
N GLN A 423 0.84 0.69 32.65
CA GLN A 423 -0.31 1.49 33.10
C GLN A 423 -0.09 3.00 32.88
N THR A 424 0.53 3.36 31.77
CA THR A 424 0.91 4.73 31.45
C THR A 424 0.35 5.16 30.10
N PHE A 425 0.53 6.42 29.76
CA PHE A 425 0.09 6.99 28.50
C PHE A 425 1.28 7.55 27.74
N GLN A 426 1.27 7.32 26.44
CA GLN A 426 2.29 7.78 25.50
C GLN A 426 1.66 8.75 24.51
N TYR A 427 2.35 9.85 24.25
CA TYR A 427 1.86 10.95 23.42
C TYR A 427 2.69 11.03 22.14
N VAL A 428 2.06 11.04 20.96
CA VAL A 428 2.78 11.24 19.68
C VAL A 428 2.79 12.72 19.32
N LEU A 429 3.97 13.26 19.04
CA LEU A 429 4.14 14.63 18.51
C LEU A 429 4.01 14.61 16.98
N GLY A 430 2.78 14.60 16.48
CA GLY A 430 2.45 14.60 15.04
C GLY A 430 2.31 16.01 14.44
N GLU A 431 1.95 16.13 13.16
CA GLU A 431 1.85 17.43 12.46
C GLU A 431 0.97 18.47 13.18
N ARG A 432 -0.08 18.01 13.85
CA ARG A 432 -1.11 18.86 14.46
C ARG A 432 -0.80 19.24 15.90
N THR A 433 0.23 18.65 16.51
CA THR A 433 0.60 18.96 17.88
C THR A 433 1.25 20.34 17.95
N TRP A 434 0.78 21.17 18.88
CA TRP A 434 1.39 22.48 19.14
C TRP A 434 2.51 22.30 20.16
N VAL A 435 3.72 22.75 19.82
CA VAL A 435 4.87 22.75 20.75
C VAL A 435 5.47 24.14 20.79
N GLU A 436 5.57 24.72 21.98
CA GLU A 436 6.11 26.08 22.18
C GLU A 436 7.02 26.13 23.41
N TYR A 437 8.15 26.84 23.31
CA TYR A 437 9.06 27.03 24.45
C TYR A 437 8.40 27.86 25.55
N TRP A 438 8.44 27.37 26.78
CA TRP A 438 7.99 28.10 27.95
C TRP A 438 9.20 28.60 28.75
N PRO A 439 9.59 29.89 28.65
CA PRO A 439 10.74 30.40 29.38
C PRO A 439 10.51 30.42 30.90
N THR A 440 11.57 30.12 31.65
CA THR A 440 11.57 30.18 33.11
C THR A 440 11.57 31.64 33.60
N ARG A 441 11.20 31.88 34.87
CA ARG A 441 11.11 33.25 35.42
C ARG A 441 12.43 34.03 35.35
N LEU A 442 13.57 33.34 35.44
CA LEU A 442 14.91 33.94 35.36
C LEU A 442 15.31 34.31 33.92
N GLU A 443 14.85 33.56 32.92
CA GLU A 443 15.12 33.83 31.49
C GLU A 443 14.22 34.92 30.90
N LYS A 444 13.10 35.23 31.56
CA LYS A 444 12.21 36.34 31.18
C LYS A 444 12.83 37.71 31.39
N THR A 445 13.76 37.83 32.33
CA THR A 445 14.50 39.09 32.59
C THR A 445 15.49 39.42 31.48
N THR A 446 15.95 38.41 30.73
CA THR A 446 16.97 38.53 29.68
C THR A 446 16.39 38.56 28.26
N SER A 447 15.15 38.07 28.05
CA SER A 447 14.50 38.02 26.74
C SER A 447 13.20 38.85 26.72
N ARG A 448 13.03 39.71 25.69
CA ARG A 448 11.78 40.45 25.41
C ARG A 448 10.68 39.51 24.85
N THR A 449 10.42 38.41 25.54
CA THR A 449 9.44 37.39 25.14
C THR A 449 8.10 37.69 25.81
N GLU A 450 7.00 37.70 25.05
CA GLU A 450 5.67 37.90 25.62
C GLU A 450 5.37 36.85 26.69
N THR A 451 4.82 37.28 27.82
CA THR A 451 4.49 36.37 28.91
C THR A 451 3.21 35.59 28.56
N ILE A 452 3.33 34.27 28.45
CA ILE A 452 2.16 33.39 28.30
C ILE A 452 1.25 33.54 29.53
N GLN A 453 0.04 34.04 29.33
CA GLN A 453 -0.91 34.35 30.40
C GLN A 453 -1.80 33.13 30.71
N ILE A 454 -1.30 32.21 31.54
CA ILE A 454 -1.99 30.96 31.94
C ILE A 454 -3.44 31.21 32.37
N HIS A 455 -3.70 32.28 33.13
CA HIS A 455 -5.04 32.56 33.65
C HIS A 455 -6.06 32.85 32.52
N LYS A 456 -5.63 33.52 31.45
CA LYS A 456 -6.50 33.76 30.29
C LYS A 456 -6.74 32.48 29.49
N LEU A 457 -5.74 31.60 29.40
CA LEU A 457 -5.88 30.31 28.70
C LEU A 457 -6.81 29.37 29.47
N LYS A 458 -6.67 29.27 30.80
CA LYS A 458 -7.55 28.44 31.65
C LYS A 458 -9.01 28.92 31.66
N GLN A 459 -9.24 30.24 31.64
CA GLN A 459 -10.60 30.81 31.66
C GLN A 459 -11.43 30.54 30.40
N LYS A 460 -10.80 30.31 29.24
CA LYS A 460 -11.48 30.08 27.95
C LYS A 460 -11.42 28.63 27.46
N SER A 461 -10.65 27.79 28.17
CA SER A 461 -10.40 26.39 27.83
C SER A 461 -11.48 25.43 28.36
N ASN A 462 -12.04 25.77 29.53
CA ASN A 462 -13.22 25.13 30.10
C ASN A 462 -14.48 25.73 29.47
#